data_AF-A0A7X9EAL6-F1
#
_entry.id   AF-A0A7X9EAL6-F1
#
_cell.length_a   1.000
_cell.length_b   1.000
_cell.length_c   1.000
_cell.angle_alpha   90.00
_cell.angle_beta   90.00
_cell.angle_gamma   90.00
#
_symmetry.space_group_name_H-M   'P 1'
#
loop_
_entity.id
_entity.type
_entity.pdbx_description
1 polymer ?
#
loop_
_entity_poly.entity_id
_entity_poly.type
_entity_poly.pdbx_seq_one_letter_code
_entity_poly.pdbx_strand_id
1 'polypeptide(L)'
;MALIECKEPVFDRKVNKVLELLEEGKDKETIAEDLGYTNPISLDNYMRRRNFAWESRQKKYVPASEKYSAQGRNNILKLKGISKAALVISLFTEDGADPRDIAEQTGFVSHNDMAVYMKRKGYEWDTKKANYVKANTEDEYSETNTSQINVGSEAMEEILREILQGINDLKGGKKKGKGKKEIGEEASEIPRYIVNGSYGTKAVRMNSVLDHMITAFSKETYISQREIVEVAIVEFFLKYGKPGLIQEFLE
;
A
#
# COMPACT_ATOMS: atom_id res chain seq x y z
N MET A 1 -15.03 -4.33 -2.97
CA MET A 1 -15.86 -3.16 -3.33
C MET A 1 -15.40 -2.68 -4.69
N ALA A 2 -16.32 -2.45 -5.62
CA ALA A 2 -15.99 -1.92 -6.95
C ALA A 2 -15.27 -0.57 -6.79
N LEU A 3 -14.17 -0.39 -7.53
CA LEU A 3 -13.50 0.90 -7.65
C LEU A 3 -14.53 1.87 -8.25
N ILE A 4 -15.00 2.83 -7.45
CA ILE A 4 -15.85 3.90 -7.95
C ILE A 4 -14.95 4.73 -8.87
N GLU A 5 -15.15 4.64 -10.19
CA GLU A 5 -14.54 5.55 -11.15
C GLU A 5 -14.97 6.97 -10.79
N CYS A 6 -14.10 7.68 -10.07
CA CYS A 6 -14.37 9.04 -9.62
C CYS A 6 -14.14 9.99 -10.81
N LYS A 7 -15.21 10.43 -11.44
CA LYS A 7 -15.19 11.43 -12.52
C LYS A 7 -14.77 12.81 -11.99
N GLU A 8 -14.20 13.63 -12.86
CA GLU A 8 -13.76 15.00 -12.52
C GLU A 8 -14.92 15.90 -12.05
N PRO A 9 -14.68 16.83 -11.11
CA PRO A 9 -15.70 17.75 -10.62
C PRO A 9 -16.23 18.66 -11.74
N VAL A 10 -17.56 18.83 -11.81
CA VAL A 10 -18.21 19.65 -12.84
C VAL A 10 -18.72 20.95 -12.22
N PHE A 11 -18.14 22.08 -12.62
CA PHE A 11 -18.46 23.40 -12.10
C PHE A 11 -19.54 24.09 -12.95
N ASP A 12 -20.79 23.98 -12.53
CA ASP A 12 -21.92 24.73 -13.10
C ASP A 12 -22.15 26.04 -12.34
N ARG A 13 -22.88 26.99 -12.93
CA ARG A 13 -23.26 28.27 -12.29
C ARG A 13 -23.89 28.07 -10.89
N LYS A 14 -24.71 27.03 -10.73
CA LYS A 14 -25.33 26.69 -9.44
C LYS A 14 -24.33 26.12 -8.44
N VAL A 15 -23.40 25.27 -8.88
CA VAL A 15 -22.33 24.71 -8.03
C VAL A 15 -21.46 25.83 -7.48
N ASN A 16 -21.03 26.76 -8.33
CA ASN A 16 -20.22 27.90 -7.91
C ASN A 16 -20.98 28.79 -6.91
N LYS A 17 -22.28 29.01 -7.12
CA LYS A 17 -23.12 29.77 -6.19
C LYS A 17 -23.23 29.08 -4.82
N VAL A 18 -23.35 27.74 -4.79
CA VAL A 18 -23.37 26.97 -3.54
C VAL A 18 -22.04 27.08 -2.80
N LEU A 19 -20.91 26.99 -3.51
CA LEU A 19 -19.58 27.10 -2.91
C LEU A 19 -19.34 28.50 -2.33
N GLU A 20 -19.72 29.55 -3.06
CA GLU A 20 -19.65 30.94 -2.59
C GLU A 20 -20.48 31.17 -1.32
N LEU A 21 -21.74 30.71 -1.30
CA LEU A 21 -22.61 30.85 -0.12
C LEU A 21 -22.10 30.05 1.10
N LEU A 22 -21.39 28.95 0.88
CA LEU A 22 -20.71 28.20 1.95
C LEU A 22 -19.46 28.94 2.47
N GLU A 23 -18.71 29.61 1.60
CA GLU A 23 -17.58 30.47 2.01
C GLU A 23 -18.05 31.68 2.83
N GLU A 24 -19.22 32.22 2.51
CA GLU A 24 -19.90 33.26 3.31
C GLU A 24 -20.39 32.74 4.68
N GLY A 25 -20.31 31.43 4.92
CA GLY A 25 -20.67 30.80 6.19
C GLY A 25 -22.15 30.48 6.36
N LYS A 26 -22.95 30.49 5.27
CA LYS A 26 -24.35 30.06 5.33
C LYS A 26 -24.45 28.55 5.53
N ASP A 27 -25.41 28.12 6.33
CA ASP A 27 -25.68 26.70 6.53
C ASP A 27 -26.34 26.09 5.29
N LYS A 28 -26.08 24.78 5.10
CA LYS A 28 -26.58 24.00 3.96
C LYS A 28 -28.09 24.10 3.78
N GLU A 29 -28.83 24.17 4.87
CA GLU A 29 -30.30 24.24 4.87
C GLU A 29 -30.78 25.57 4.27
N THR A 30 -30.20 26.68 4.72
CA THR A 30 -30.47 28.02 4.20
C THR A 30 -30.11 28.12 2.72
N ILE A 31 -29.01 27.52 2.29
CA ILE A 31 -28.60 27.50 0.88
C ILE A 31 -29.61 26.71 0.02
N ALA A 32 -30.14 25.60 0.55
CA ALA A 32 -31.15 24.82 -0.15
C ALA A 32 -32.44 25.63 -0.34
N GLU A 33 -32.88 26.36 0.68
CA GLU A 33 -34.05 27.25 0.64
C GLU A 33 -33.83 28.41 -0.35
N ASP A 34 -32.70 29.11 -0.27
CA ASP A 34 -32.33 30.22 -1.17
C ASP A 34 -32.32 29.81 -2.64
N LEU A 35 -31.97 28.55 -2.94
CA LEU A 35 -31.93 27.99 -4.30
C LEU A 35 -33.26 27.34 -4.74
N GLY A 36 -34.28 27.37 -3.89
CA GLY A 36 -35.63 26.86 -4.17
C GLY A 36 -35.77 25.34 -4.09
N TYR A 37 -34.90 24.65 -3.34
CA TYR A 37 -35.03 23.22 -3.09
C TYR A 37 -35.95 22.97 -1.90
N THR A 38 -36.87 22.00 -2.05
CA THR A 38 -37.80 21.60 -0.98
C THR A 38 -37.11 20.91 0.20
N ASN A 39 -35.92 20.36 -0.02
CA ASN A 39 -35.19 19.60 1.00
C ASN A 39 -33.67 19.73 0.77
N PRO A 40 -32.84 19.90 1.83
CA PRO A 40 -31.38 19.88 1.74
C PRO A 40 -30.80 18.64 1.05
N ILE A 41 -31.50 17.50 1.13
CA ILE A 41 -31.13 16.26 0.43
C ILE A 41 -31.15 16.44 -1.10
N SER A 42 -32.04 17.28 -1.62
CA SER A 42 -32.11 17.58 -3.07
C SER A 42 -30.88 18.37 -3.53
N LEU A 43 -30.36 19.26 -2.69
CA LEU A 43 -29.10 19.96 -2.93
C LEU A 43 -27.91 18.99 -2.91
N ASP A 44 -27.84 18.10 -1.91
CA ASP A 44 -26.81 17.06 -1.82
C ASP A 44 -26.81 16.14 -3.05
N ASN A 45 -28.00 15.74 -3.52
CA ASN A 45 -28.15 14.93 -4.73
C ASN A 45 -27.71 15.69 -5.99
N TYR A 46 -28.01 16.98 -6.08
CA TYR A 46 -27.55 17.81 -7.18
C TYR A 46 -26.01 17.91 -7.21
N MET A 47 -25.38 18.18 -6.08
CA MET A 47 -23.92 18.25 -5.94
C MET A 47 -23.26 16.90 -6.23
N ARG A 48 -23.85 15.79 -5.76
CA ARG A 48 -23.37 14.43 -6.06
C ARG A 48 -23.39 14.11 -7.56
N ARG A 49 -24.42 14.55 -8.29
CA ARG A 49 -24.50 14.41 -9.76
C ARG A 49 -23.47 15.26 -10.51
N ARG A 50 -22.73 16.11 -9.81
CA ARG A 50 -21.63 16.93 -10.33
C ARG A 50 -20.27 16.53 -9.75
N ASN A 51 -20.21 15.32 -9.18
CA ASN A 51 -19.00 14.74 -8.60
C ASN A 51 -18.48 15.56 -7.42
N PHE A 52 -19.37 16.14 -6.61
CA PHE A 52 -19.04 16.69 -5.30
C PHE A 52 -19.63 15.82 -4.18
N ALA A 53 -18.97 15.79 -3.04
CA ALA A 53 -19.38 15.07 -1.86
C ALA A 53 -19.36 16.00 -0.65
N TRP A 54 -20.34 15.84 0.24
CA TRP A 54 -20.43 16.62 1.46
C TRP A 54 -19.41 16.13 2.49
N GLU A 55 -18.50 16.98 2.94
CA GLU A 55 -17.58 16.71 4.05
C GLU A 55 -18.20 17.21 5.35
N SER A 56 -18.52 16.29 6.26
CA SER A 56 -19.29 16.62 7.46
C SER A 56 -18.43 17.30 8.52
N ARG A 57 -17.12 17.00 8.58
CA ARG A 57 -16.20 17.63 9.54
C ARG A 57 -15.97 19.10 9.23
N GLN A 58 -15.83 19.42 7.95
CA GLN A 58 -15.52 20.77 7.47
C GLN A 58 -16.75 21.53 6.98
N LYS A 59 -17.95 20.89 7.04
CA LYS A 59 -19.23 21.42 6.54
C LYS A 59 -19.11 22.06 5.15
N LYS A 60 -18.39 21.41 4.24
CA LYS A 60 -18.15 21.93 2.88
C LYS A 60 -18.30 20.84 1.83
N TYR A 61 -18.56 21.23 0.60
CA TYR A 61 -18.49 20.29 -0.52
C TYR A 61 -17.05 20.18 -1.03
N VAL A 62 -16.56 18.95 -1.16
CA VAL A 62 -15.26 18.63 -1.76
C VAL A 62 -15.48 17.78 -3.00
N PRO A 63 -14.59 17.82 -4.00
CA PRO A 63 -14.62 16.88 -5.11
C PRO A 63 -14.73 15.42 -4.61
N ALA A 64 -15.65 14.66 -5.21
CA ALA A 64 -15.88 13.26 -4.86
C ALA A 64 -14.63 12.41 -5.13
N SER A 65 -13.82 12.81 -6.13
CA SER A 65 -12.49 12.26 -6.33
C SER A 65 -11.57 12.52 -5.14
N GLU A 66 -11.53 13.71 -4.53
CA GLU A 66 -10.69 13.93 -3.35
C GLU A 66 -11.18 13.14 -2.14
N LYS A 67 -12.50 13.06 -1.94
CA LYS A 67 -13.10 12.34 -0.82
C LYS A 67 -12.99 10.81 -0.93
N TYR A 68 -13.19 10.27 -2.14
CA TYR A 68 -13.31 8.83 -2.37
C TYR A 68 -12.17 8.23 -3.20
N SER A 69 -11.30 9.03 -3.81
CA SER A 69 -10.13 8.49 -4.51
C SER A 69 -9.24 7.76 -3.52
N ALA A 70 -8.70 6.65 -4.00
CA ALA A 70 -7.57 5.99 -3.39
C ALA A 70 -6.39 6.95 -3.13
N GLN A 71 -6.29 8.12 -3.76
CA GLN A 71 -5.25 9.13 -3.47
C GLN A 71 -5.30 9.66 -2.02
N GLY A 72 -6.49 9.89 -1.45
CA GLY A 72 -6.61 10.24 -0.02
C GLY A 72 -6.14 9.11 0.90
N ARG A 73 -6.42 7.86 0.50
CA ARG A 73 -5.96 6.64 1.20
C ARG A 73 -4.47 6.32 1.00
N ASN A 74 -3.88 6.78 -0.11
CA ASN A 74 -2.52 6.44 -0.53
C ASN A 74 -1.47 7.47 -0.12
N ASN A 75 -1.87 8.69 0.26
CA ASN A 75 -0.89 9.74 0.57
C ASN A 75 -0.06 9.45 1.83
N ILE A 76 -0.58 8.69 2.80
CA ILE A 76 0.19 8.34 4.00
C ILE A 76 1.07 7.10 3.79
N LEU A 77 0.59 6.11 3.02
CA LEU A 77 1.35 4.91 2.67
C LEU A 77 2.49 5.19 1.67
N LYS A 78 2.36 6.22 0.83
CA LYS A 78 3.40 6.62 -0.13
C LYS A 78 4.49 7.51 0.48
N LEU A 79 4.28 8.12 1.66
CA LEU A 79 5.17 9.21 2.09
C LEU A 79 6.46 8.76 2.78
N LYS A 80 6.64 7.50 3.23
CA LYS A 80 7.87 7.18 3.99
C LYS A 80 8.33 5.72 4.11
N GLY A 81 7.86 4.78 3.30
CA GLY A 81 8.27 3.36 3.42
C GLY A 81 7.94 2.71 4.78
N ILE A 82 7.13 3.38 5.61
CA ILE A 82 6.70 2.91 6.92
C ILE A 82 5.61 1.86 6.72
N SER A 83 5.74 0.73 7.41
CA SER A 83 4.73 -0.33 7.35
C SER A 83 3.38 0.17 7.85
N LYS A 84 2.28 -0.33 7.27
CA LYS A 84 0.92 0.05 7.67
C LYS A 84 0.66 -0.14 9.17
N ALA A 85 1.27 -1.15 9.80
CA ALA A 85 1.20 -1.38 11.25
C ALA A 85 1.94 -0.30 12.05
N ALA A 86 3.15 0.08 11.62
CA ALA A 86 3.92 1.13 12.28
C ALA A 86 3.21 2.50 12.18
N LEU A 87 2.52 2.75 11.07
CA LEU A 87 1.68 3.94 10.92
C LEU A 87 0.52 3.98 11.93
N VAL A 88 -0.19 2.86 12.08
CA VAL A 88 -1.28 2.73 13.08
C VAL A 88 -0.74 3.03 14.49
N ILE A 89 0.41 2.46 14.85
CA ILE A 89 1.05 2.68 16.16
C ILE A 89 1.40 4.15 16.36
N SER A 90 1.97 4.82 15.34
CA SER A 90 2.29 6.24 15.43
C SER A 90 1.06 7.12 15.63
N LEU A 91 -0.06 6.79 14.98
CA LEU A 91 -1.29 7.58 15.09
C LEU A 91 -1.95 7.46 16.46
N PHE A 92 -1.85 6.30 17.10
CA PHE A 92 -2.29 6.11 18.49
C PHE A 92 -1.33 6.73 19.53
N THR A 93 -0.19 7.30 19.11
CA THR A 93 0.70 8.04 20.01
C THR A 93 0.23 9.49 20.21
N GLU A 94 -0.64 9.98 19.33
CA GLU A 94 -1.26 11.31 19.48
C GLU A 94 -2.42 11.25 20.50
N ASP A 95 -2.41 12.17 21.47
CA ASP A 95 -3.40 12.20 22.55
C ASP A 95 -4.83 12.40 22.00
N GLY A 96 -5.76 11.53 22.42
CA GLY A 96 -7.19 11.65 22.08
C GLY A 96 -7.60 11.07 20.73
N ALA A 97 -6.77 10.24 20.10
CA ALA A 97 -7.08 9.67 18.79
C ALA A 97 -8.26 8.66 18.83
N ASP A 98 -9.25 8.86 17.95
CA ASP A 98 -10.38 7.94 17.78
C ASP A 98 -9.97 6.74 16.89
N PRO A 99 -10.11 5.48 17.36
CA PRO A 99 -9.85 4.29 16.56
C PRO A 99 -10.58 4.26 15.20
N ARG A 100 -11.76 4.87 15.09
CA ARG A 100 -12.51 4.93 13.82
C ARG A 100 -11.81 5.85 12.82
N ASP A 101 -11.31 6.98 13.28
CA ASP A 101 -10.63 7.97 12.47
C ASP A 101 -9.28 7.43 11.97
N ILE A 102 -8.54 6.75 12.86
CA ILE A 102 -7.29 6.08 12.49
C ILE A 102 -7.56 4.98 11.45
N ALA A 103 -8.62 4.20 11.60
CA ALA A 103 -8.98 3.17 10.64
C ALA A 103 -9.24 3.77 9.25
N GLU A 104 -9.99 4.88 9.19
CA GLU A 104 -10.28 5.59 7.95
C GLU A 104 -9.00 6.17 7.32
N GLN A 105 -8.18 6.84 8.13
CA GLN A 105 -6.93 7.48 7.71
C GLN A 105 -5.89 6.48 7.19
N THR A 106 -5.79 5.30 7.81
CA THR A 106 -4.89 4.22 7.39
C THR A 106 -5.49 3.33 6.30
N GLY A 107 -6.74 3.57 5.90
CA GLY A 107 -7.41 2.89 4.79
C GLY A 107 -7.91 1.48 5.12
N PHE A 108 -8.30 1.22 6.37
CA PHE A 108 -9.09 0.06 6.76
C PHE A 108 -10.59 0.33 6.55
N VAL A 109 -11.38 -0.75 6.46
CA VAL A 109 -12.83 -0.63 6.32
C VAL A 109 -13.49 -0.24 7.65
N SER A 110 -12.91 -0.68 8.77
CA SER A 110 -13.39 -0.43 10.12
C SER A 110 -12.25 -0.56 11.12
N HIS A 111 -12.40 0.02 12.32
CA HIS A 111 -11.48 -0.19 13.43
C HIS A 111 -11.35 -1.68 13.82
N ASN A 112 -12.40 -2.49 13.61
CA ASN A 112 -12.33 -3.95 13.78
C ASN A 112 -11.42 -4.61 12.74
N ASP A 113 -11.50 -4.18 11.48
CA ASP A 113 -10.64 -4.66 10.40
C ASP A 113 -9.17 -4.28 10.66
N MET A 114 -8.95 -3.07 11.19
CA MET A 114 -7.64 -2.63 11.69
C MET A 114 -7.14 -3.51 12.85
N ALA A 115 -7.97 -3.83 13.83
CA ALA A 115 -7.58 -4.68 14.96
C ALA A 115 -7.23 -6.11 14.52
N VAL A 116 -8.01 -6.70 13.61
CA VAL A 116 -7.71 -8.02 13.02
C VAL A 116 -6.38 -7.98 12.25
N TYR A 117 -6.15 -6.92 11.47
CA TYR A 117 -4.89 -6.72 10.77
C TYR A 117 -3.69 -6.61 11.73
N MET A 118 -3.81 -5.82 12.79
CA MET A 118 -2.75 -5.64 13.80
C MET A 118 -2.45 -6.95 14.52
N LYS A 119 -3.48 -7.71 14.91
CA LYS A 119 -3.32 -9.04 15.51
C LYS A 119 -2.61 -10.01 14.57
N ARG A 120 -2.98 -10.05 13.28
CA ARG A 120 -2.28 -10.86 12.27
C ARG A 120 -0.81 -10.43 12.09
N LYS A 121 -0.48 -9.16 12.35
CA LYS A 121 0.89 -8.64 12.32
C LYS A 121 1.66 -8.86 13.63
N GLY A 122 1.07 -9.57 14.59
CA GLY A 122 1.69 -9.85 15.88
C GLY A 122 1.67 -8.67 16.83
N TYR A 123 0.63 -7.83 16.75
CA TYR A 123 0.41 -6.73 17.68
C TYR A 123 -0.93 -6.87 18.40
N GLU A 124 -0.95 -6.58 19.70
CA GLU A 124 -2.13 -6.59 20.55
C GLU A 124 -2.33 -5.24 21.23
N TRP A 125 -3.59 -4.91 21.51
CA TRP A 125 -3.95 -3.65 22.13
C TRP A 125 -3.64 -3.67 23.62
N ASP A 126 -2.82 -2.74 24.08
CA ASP A 126 -2.53 -2.52 25.51
C ASP A 126 -3.43 -1.39 26.04
N THR A 127 -4.36 -1.73 26.93
CA THR A 127 -5.28 -0.77 27.55
C THR A 127 -4.55 0.31 28.35
N LYS A 128 -3.39 0.00 28.94
CA LYS A 128 -2.64 0.96 29.77
C LYS A 128 -1.92 1.99 28.91
N LYS A 129 -1.43 1.58 27.74
CA LYS A 129 -0.74 2.44 26.78
C LYS A 129 -1.67 3.07 25.76
N ALA A 130 -2.93 2.63 25.72
CA ALA A 130 -3.91 2.98 24.70
C ALA A 130 -3.33 2.86 23.27
N ASN A 131 -2.51 1.82 23.04
CA ASN A 131 -1.81 1.61 21.78
C ASN A 131 -1.47 0.12 21.60
N TYR A 132 -1.08 -0.25 20.39
CA TYR A 132 -0.67 -1.60 20.03
C TYR A 132 0.77 -1.89 20.44
N VAL A 133 0.98 -3.01 21.13
CA VAL A 133 2.28 -3.56 21.51
C VAL A 133 2.51 -4.90 20.80
N LYS A 134 3.76 -5.29 20.58
CA LYS A 134 4.07 -6.56 19.92
C LYS A 134 3.65 -7.71 20.85
N ALA A 135 2.79 -8.60 20.36
CA ALA A 135 2.36 -9.78 21.08
C ALA A 135 3.56 -10.73 21.21
N ASN A 136 4.02 -10.94 22.44
CA ASN A 136 4.96 -12.01 22.74
C ASN A 136 4.16 -13.30 22.69
N THR A 137 4.41 -14.15 21.70
CA THR A 137 3.93 -15.54 21.72
C THR A 137 4.77 -16.31 22.73
N GLU A 138 4.35 -16.27 24.00
CA GLU A 138 4.75 -17.24 25.00
C GLU A 138 3.48 -17.61 25.79
N ASP A 139 2.97 -18.81 25.50
CA ASP A 139 2.13 -19.52 26.45
C ASP A 139 2.86 -19.57 27.80
N GLU A 140 2.15 -19.25 28.88
CA GLU A 140 2.68 -19.20 30.25
C GLU A 140 3.42 -20.50 30.63
N TYR A 141 4.66 -20.41 31.13
CA TYR A 141 5.17 -21.00 32.38
C TYR A 141 6.71 -20.85 32.49
N SER A 142 7.16 -20.39 33.66
CA SER A 142 8.52 -20.40 34.25
C SER A 142 9.55 -19.33 33.87
N GLU A 143 9.98 -18.62 34.91
CA GLU A 143 11.15 -17.74 34.99
C GLU A 143 12.44 -18.51 34.63
N THR A 144 13.30 -17.97 33.76
CA THR A 144 14.77 -17.89 33.97
C THR A 144 15.50 -17.10 32.86
N ASN A 145 16.05 -15.96 33.25
CA ASN A 145 17.30 -15.29 32.85
C ASN A 145 17.96 -15.44 31.45
N THR A 146 18.35 -14.25 30.95
CA THR A 146 19.57 -13.86 30.18
C THR A 146 19.67 -14.28 28.70
N SER A 147 20.02 -13.41 27.74
CA SER A 147 21.11 -12.43 27.79
C SER A 147 20.93 -11.27 26.79
N GLN A 148 21.22 -10.04 27.24
CA GLN A 148 21.49 -8.91 26.35
C GLN A 148 22.80 -9.17 25.59
N ILE A 149 22.76 -9.16 24.26
CA ILE A 149 23.97 -9.16 23.44
C ILE A 149 24.42 -7.71 23.26
N ASN A 150 25.47 -7.35 23.99
CA ASN A 150 26.23 -6.12 23.83
C ASN A 150 27.23 -6.35 22.68
N VAL A 151 26.91 -5.93 21.45
CA VAL A 151 27.84 -6.02 20.31
C VAL A 151 28.68 -4.76 20.28
N GLY A 152 30.01 -4.93 20.41
CA GLY A 152 30.98 -3.85 20.52
C GLY A 152 31.06 -2.92 19.31
N SER A 153 31.43 -1.66 19.59
CA SER A 153 31.55 -0.52 18.67
C SER A 153 32.33 -0.80 17.39
N GLU A 154 33.31 -1.70 17.42
CA GLU A 154 34.20 -1.96 16.28
C GLU A 154 33.53 -2.68 15.10
N ALA A 155 32.63 -3.64 15.37
CA ALA A 155 31.93 -4.37 14.31
C ALA A 155 30.94 -3.47 13.56
N MET A 156 30.34 -2.51 14.27
CA MET A 156 29.43 -1.52 13.66
C MET A 156 30.21 -0.50 12.81
N GLU A 157 31.43 -0.15 13.21
CA GLU A 157 32.31 0.73 12.44
C GLU A 157 32.83 0.09 11.16
N GLU A 158 33.10 -1.22 11.18
CA GLU A 158 33.55 -1.96 9.99
C GLU A 158 32.43 -2.06 8.94
N ILE A 159 31.20 -2.36 9.38
CA ILE A 159 30.00 -2.37 8.53
C ILE A 159 29.71 -0.97 7.96
N LEU A 160 29.88 0.09 8.76
CA LEU A 160 29.69 1.46 8.28
C LEU A 160 30.73 1.87 7.23
N ARG A 161 31.98 1.41 7.36
CA ARG A 161 33.06 1.69 6.40
C ARG A 161 32.81 0.99 5.06
N GLU A 162 32.29 -0.23 5.09
CA GLU A 162 31.92 -1.00 3.90
C GLU A 162 30.75 -0.34 3.13
N ILE A 163 29.73 0.13 3.87
CA ILE A 163 28.59 0.88 3.29
C ILE A 163 29.06 2.22 2.69
N LEU A 164 29.97 2.92 3.36
CA LEU A 164 30.51 4.20 2.87
C LEU A 164 31.39 4.04 1.62
N GLN A 165 32.15 2.95 1.51
CA GLN A 165 32.89 2.62 0.27
C GLN A 165 31.93 2.34 -0.90
N GLY A 166 30.88 1.55 -0.69
CA GLY A 166 29.88 1.26 -1.73
C GLY A 166 29.15 2.51 -2.24
N ILE A 167 28.92 3.51 -1.39
CA ILE A 167 28.32 4.79 -1.81
C ILE A 167 29.30 5.65 -2.63
N ASN A 168 30.61 5.60 -2.33
CA ASN A 168 31.62 6.35 -3.08
C ASN A 168 31.85 5.76 -4.48
N ASP A 169 31.76 4.43 -4.62
CA ASP A 169 31.87 3.73 -5.90
C ASP A 169 30.70 4.07 -6.85
N LEU A 170 29.51 4.31 -6.29
CA LEU A 170 28.34 4.77 -7.06
C LEU A 170 28.44 6.23 -7.53
N LYS A 171 29.24 7.07 -6.84
CA LYS A 171 29.35 8.51 -7.14
C LYS A 171 30.42 8.83 -8.20
N GLY A 172 31.35 7.90 -8.46
CA GLY A 172 32.44 8.07 -9.44
C GLY A 172 32.14 7.60 -10.89
N GLY A 173 31.04 6.88 -11.12
CA GLY A 173 30.75 6.23 -12.40
C GLY A 173 30.02 7.11 -13.41
N LYS A 174 30.79 7.76 -14.31
CA LYS A 174 30.27 8.38 -15.54
C LYS A 174 29.51 7.34 -16.41
N LYS A 175 28.40 7.80 -17.01
CA LYS A 175 27.71 7.22 -18.18
C LYS A 175 28.65 6.47 -19.14
N LYS A 176 28.37 5.18 -19.39
CA LYS A 176 28.62 4.37 -20.61
C LYS A 176 27.96 3.01 -20.32
N GLY A 177 27.00 2.51 -21.09
CA GLY A 177 27.12 2.19 -22.51
C GLY A 177 27.65 0.77 -22.64
N LYS A 178 26.75 -0.17 -23.02
CA LYS A 178 26.97 -1.50 -23.63
C LYS A 178 28.31 -2.23 -23.37
N GLY A 179 28.22 -3.48 -22.91
CA GLY A 179 29.21 -4.51 -23.23
C GLY A 179 29.75 -5.27 -22.03
N LYS A 180 29.53 -6.59 -22.07
CA LYS A 180 30.20 -7.70 -21.38
C LYS A 180 31.24 -7.36 -20.30
N LYS A 181 31.01 -7.92 -19.11
CA LYS A 181 32.08 -8.38 -18.22
C LYS A 181 31.75 -9.80 -17.80
N GLU A 182 32.72 -10.68 -17.98
CA GLU A 182 32.64 -12.11 -17.71
C GLU A 182 33.53 -12.44 -16.50
N ILE A 183 33.06 -13.46 -15.76
CA ILE A 183 33.75 -14.35 -14.80
C ILE A 183 33.57 -14.02 -13.30
N GLY A 184 32.81 -14.90 -12.63
CA GLY A 184 32.85 -15.14 -11.18
C GLY A 184 31.60 -15.84 -10.63
N GLU A 185 31.49 -17.16 -10.86
CA GLU A 185 30.51 -18.12 -10.30
C GLU A 185 29.05 -17.97 -10.76
N GLU A 186 28.44 -19.10 -11.14
CA GLU A 186 27.15 -19.23 -11.83
C GLU A 186 25.97 -18.61 -11.05
N ALA A 187 25.83 -17.28 -11.10
CA ALA A 187 24.52 -16.66 -10.95
C ALA A 187 23.71 -17.12 -12.15
N SER A 188 23.00 -18.25 -11.99
CA SER A 188 22.05 -18.74 -12.99
C SER A 188 21.12 -17.58 -13.33
N GLU A 189 21.35 -16.97 -14.50
CA GLU A 189 20.47 -15.97 -15.03
C GLU A 189 19.11 -16.64 -15.21
N ILE A 190 18.09 -16.14 -14.52
CA ILE A 190 16.75 -16.70 -14.58
C ILE A 190 16.33 -16.75 -16.05
N PRO A 191 15.99 -17.93 -16.59
CA PRO A 191 15.60 -18.06 -17.99
C PRO A 191 14.42 -17.13 -18.29
N ARG A 192 14.54 -16.32 -19.34
CA ARG A 192 13.44 -15.47 -19.82
C ARG A 192 12.82 -16.12 -21.06
N TYR A 193 11.56 -16.50 -20.96
CA TYR A 193 10.81 -17.10 -22.04
C TYR A 193 9.89 -16.04 -22.68
N ILE A 194 9.96 -15.89 -24.00
CA ILE A 194 8.96 -15.12 -24.76
C ILE A 194 7.88 -16.12 -25.15
N VAL A 195 6.70 -16.01 -24.51
CA VAL A 195 5.55 -16.88 -24.81
C VAL A 195 4.61 -16.18 -25.78
N ASN A 196 4.40 -16.78 -26.94
CA ASN A 196 3.51 -16.25 -27.96
C ASN A 196 2.03 -16.48 -27.59
N GLY A 197 1.22 -15.41 -27.57
CA GLY A 197 -0.22 -15.49 -27.28
C GLY A 197 -0.85 -14.20 -26.76
N SER A 198 -2.11 -14.28 -26.35
CA SER A 198 -2.83 -13.18 -25.69
C SER A 198 -2.79 -13.32 -24.18
N TYR A 199 -2.70 -12.19 -23.47
CA TYR A 199 -2.67 -12.19 -22.00
C TYR A 199 -4.07 -12.27 -21.40
N GLY A 200 -4.27 -13.20 -20.47
CA GLY A 200 -5.48 -13.35 -19.66
C GLY A 200 -5.16 -13.32 -18.16
N THR A 201 -6.14 -12.93 -17.34
CA THR A 201 -5.97 -12.95 -15.87
C THR A 201 -6.50 -14.24 -15.28
N LYS A 202 -5.72 -14.87 -14.39
CA LYS A 202 -6.15 -16.05 -13.62
C LYS A 202 -5.83 -15.86 -12.15
N ALA A 203 -6.82 -16.12 -11.29
CA ALA A 203 -6.59 -16.19 -9.85
C ALA A 203 -6.21 -17.63 -9.46
N VAL A 204 -5.10 -17.79 -8.75
CA VAL A 204 -4.63 -19.08 -8.23
C VAL A 204 -4.47 -18.95 -6.71
N ARG A 205 -5.02 -19.90 -5.96
CA ARG A 205 -4.79 -19.98 -4.52
C ARG A 205 -3.37 -20.48 -4.28
N MET A 206 -2.59 -19.75 -3.50
CA MET A 206 -1.20 -20.08 -3.18
C MET A 206 -1.01 -20.22 -1.66
N ASN A 207 -0.04 -21.05 -1.26
CA ASN A 207 0.38 -21.14 0.13
C ASN A 207 1.02 -19.82 0.59
N SER A 208 0.79 -19.41 1.83
CA SER A 208 1.35 -18.16 2.37
C SER A 208 2.88 -18.13 2.34
N VAL A 209 3.57 -19.23 2.53
CA VAL A 209 5.04 -19.28 2.50
C VAL A 209 5.56 -18.97 1.09
N LEU A 210 4.97 -19.60 0.06
CA LEU A 210 5.33 -19.36 -1.34
C LEU A 210 5.04 -17.92 -1.77
N ASP A 211 3.94 -17.34 -1.29
CA ASP A 211 3.60 -15.93 -1.50
C ASP A 211 4.69 -14.98 -0.96
N HIS A 212 5.18 -15.26 0.25
CA HIS A 212 6.25 -14.47 0.85
C HIS A 212 7.58 -14.66 0.11
N MET A 213 7.91 -15.89 -0.30
CA MET A 213 9.13 -16.20 -1.05
C MET A 213 9.15 -15.49 -2.42
N ILE A 214 8.08 -15.60 -3.20
CA ILE A 214 7.98 -14.92 -4.51
C ILE A 214 8.04 -13.40 -4.33
N THR A 215 7.40 -12.87 -3.29
CA THR A 215 7.43 -11.43 -3.00
C THR A 215 8.82 -10.94 -2.60
N ALA A 216 9.56 -11.72 -1.79
CA ALA A 216 10.92 -11.39 -1.39
C ALA A 216 11.86 -11.44 -2.60
N PHE A 217 11.80 -12.54 -3.37
CA PHE A 217 12.63 -12.74 -4.54
C PHE A 217 12.40 -11.68 -5.63
N SER A 218 11.14 -11.30 -5.86
CA SER A 218 10.78 -10.22 -6.80
C SER A 218 11.40 -8.88 -6.44
N LYS A 219 11.53 -8.57 -5.14
CA LYS A 219 12.14 -7.31 -4.68
C LYS A 219 13.67 -7.33 -4.79
N GLU A 220 14.28 -8.48 -4.55
CA GLU A 220 15.73 -8.66 -4.60
C GLU A 220 16.24 -8.66 -6.04
N THR A 221 15.53 -9.33 -6.94
CA THR A 221 15.95 -9.51 -8.34
C THR A 221 15.37 -8.48 -9.31
N TYR A 222 14.47 -7.61 -8.84
CA TYR A 222 13.70 -6.66 -9.66
C TYR A 222 12.89 -7.32 -10.79
N ILE A 223 12.55 -8.60 -10.66
CA ILE A 223 11.72 -9.35 -11.61
C ILE A 223 10.28 -9.34 -11.12
N SER A 224 9.32 -9.20 -12.04
CA SER A 224 7.91 -9.18 -11.67
C SER A 224 7.42 -10.57 -11.20
N GLN A 225 6.51 -10.61 -10.23
CA GLN A 225 5.91 -11.88 -9.77
C GLN A 225 5.23 -12.64 -10.91
N ARG A 226 4.66 -11.92 -11.88
CA ARG A 226 4.09 -12.50 -13.10
C ARG A 226 5.16 -13.27 -13.89
N GLU A 227 6.31 -12.67 -14.14
CA GLU A 227 7.41 -13.29 -14.89
C GLU A 227 7.97 -14.52 -14.15
N ILE A 228 8.12 -14.44 -12.83
CA ILE A 228 8.52 -15.58 -11.98
C ILE A 228 7.55 -16.77 -12.16
N VAL A 229 6.25 -16.50 -12.14
CA VAL A 229 5.21 -17.52 -12.29
C VAL A 229 5.17 -18.06 -13.73
N GLU A 230 5.33 -17.22 -14.74
CA GLU A 230 5.40 -17.64 -16.14
C GLU A 230 6.58 -18.59 -16.37
N VAL A 231 7.78 -18.24 -15.90
CA VAL A 231 8.98 -19.10 -15.97
C VAL A 231 8.73 -20.44 -15.27
N ALA A 232 8.20 -20.41 -14.04
CA ALA A 232 7.90 -21.63 -13.29
C ALA A 232 6.89 -22.54 -14.01
N ILE A 233 5.88 -21.96 -14.68
CA ILE A 233 4.88 -22.71 -15.45
C ILE A 233 5.53 -23.32 -16.70
N VAL A 234 6.34 -22.55 -17.43
CA VAL A 234 7.06 -23.06 -18.61
C VAL A 234 7.97 -24.21 -18.22
N GLU A 235 8.79 -24.05 -17.18
CA GLU A 235 9.66 -25.13 -16.69
C GLU A 235 8.87 -26.34 -16.22
N PHE A 236 7.75 -26.13 -15.50
CA PHE A 236 6.89 -27.22 -15.06
C PHE A 236 6.42 -28.06 -16.25
N PHE A 237 5.96 -27.43 -17.33
CA PHE A 237 5.50 -28.18 -18.49
C PHE A 237 6.64 -28.71 -19.38
N LEU A 238 7.81 -28.07 -19.43
CA LEU A 238 8.98 -28.65 -20.08
C LEU A 238 9.44 -29.93 -19.36
N LYS A 239 9.32 -29.96 -18.04
CA LYS A 239 9.76 -31.08 -17.20
C LYS A 239 8.72 -32.19 -17.06
N TYR A 240 7.44 -31.83 -16.92
CA TYR A 240 6.35 -32.76 -16.59
C TYR A 240 5.23 -32.80 -17.63
N GLY A 241 5.17 -31.82 -18.53
CA GLY A 241 4.20 -31.76 -19.61
C GLY A 241 4.64 -32.52 -20.86
N LYS A 242 3.94 -32.28 -21.97
CA LYS A 242 4.38 -32.70 -23.30
C LYS A 242 5.26 -31.58 -23.89
N PRO A 243 6.60 -31.69 -23.88
CA PRO A 243 7.50 -30.58 -24.19
C PRO A 243 7.26 -29.99 -25.60
N GLY A 244 6.90 -30.83 -26.58
CA GLY A 244 6.62 -30.39 -27.95
C GLY A 244 5.45 -29.39 -28.05
N LEU A 245 4.44 -29.49 -27.17
CA LEU A 245 3.28 -28.59 -27.19
C LEU A 245 3.61 -27.17 -26.72
N ILE A 246 4.67 -26.99 -25.93
CA ILE A 246 5.07 -25.67 -25.44
C ILE A 246 6.21 -25.08 -26.26
N GLN A 247 7.09 -25.91 -26.79
CA GLN A 247 8.13 -25.46 -27.71
C GLN A 247 7.56 -24.75 -28.93
N GLU A 248 6.34 -25.10 -29.40
CA GLU A 248 5.64 -24.38 -30.47
C GLU A 248 5.28 -22.92 -30.12
N PHE A 249 5.25 -22.56 -28.82
CA PHE A 249 4.88 -21.22 -28.33
C PHE A 249 6.04 -20.47 -27.67
N LEU A 250 7.23 -21.06 -27.66
CA LEU A 250 8.46 -20.43 -27.15
C LEU A 250 9.32 -19.97 -28.32
N GLU A 251 9.76 -18.71 -28.28
CA GLU A 251 10.79 -18.15 -29.19
C GLU A 251 12.18 -18.14 -28.56
#